data_AF-A0A7C7L3X1-F1
#
_entry.id   AF-A0A7C7L3X1-F1
#
_cell.length_a   1.000
_cell.length_b   1.000
_cell.length_c   1.000
_cell.angle_alpha   90.00
_cell.angle_beta   90.00
_cell.angle_gamma   90.00
#
_symmetry.space_group_name_H-M   'P 1'
#
loop_
_entity.id
_entity.type
_entity.pdbx_description
1 polymer ?
#
loop_
_entity_poly.entity_id
_entity_poly.type
_entity_poly.pdbx_seq_one_letter_code
_entity_poly.pdbx_strand_id
1 'polypeptide(L)'
;MWLHPVAFAAWAGLLVTMINLIPVGQLDGGHASYALLGRRAWRLGYLAIAAMVAWGGWLLMGGNEAGGFWLTWGFLNLLLNPRHPPPLDDATRLDWSRVALGLLVLMIFILTFMPAPLREIRMQ
;
A
#
# COMPACT_ATOMS: atom_id res chain seq x y z
N MET A 1 17.40 -2.94 -21.30
CA MET A 1 16.67 -1.85 -21.99
C MET A 1 16.89 -0.60 -21.17
N TRP A 2 17.58 0.41 -21.71
CA TRP A 2 17.87 1.63 -20.95
C TRP A 2 16.61 2.49 -20.94
N LEU A 3 15.88 2.51 -19.83
CA LEU A 3 14.78 3.46 -19.65
C LEU A 3 15.36 4.88 -19.68
N HIS A 4 14.69 5.78 -20.38
CA HIS A 4 14.99 7.20 -20.27
C HIS A 4 14.92 7.62 -18.78
N PRO A 5 15.84 8.44 -18.25
CA PRO A 5 15.87 8.78 -16.82
C PRO A 5 14.53 9.30 -16.30
N VAL A 6 13.81 10.09 -17.11
CA VAL A 6 12.47 10.59 -16.77
C VAL A 6 11.45 9.46 -16.63
N ALA A 7 11.51 8.43 -17.48
CA ALA A 7 10.59 7.29 -17.41
C ALA A 7 10.89 6.42 -16.18
N PHE A 8 12.16 6.24 -15.82
CA PHE A 8 12.55 5.58 -14.58
C PHE A 8 12.05 6.36 -13.35
N ALA A 9 12.22 7.68 -13.33
CA ALA A 9 11.72 8.54 -12.26
C ALA A 9 10.18 8.48 -12.14
N ALA A 10 9.47 8.50 -13.27
CA ALA A 10 8.01 8.36 -13.29
C ALA A 10 7.56 7.01 -12.72
N TRP A 11 8.21 5.91 -13.12
CA TRP A 11 7.95 4.59 -12.57
C TRP A 11 8.20 4.53 -11.05
N ALA A 12 9.32 5.09 -10.59
CA ALA A 12 9.63 5.15 -9.16
C ALA A 12 8.59 5.97 -8.39
N GLY A 13 8.11 7.07 -8.97
CA GLY A 13 7.01 7.86 -8.42
C GLY A 13 5.73 7.05 -8.26
N LEU A 14 5.32 6.30 -9.29
CA LEU A 14 4.15 5.42 -9.22
C LEU A 14 4.31 4.33 -8.15
N LEU A 15 5.51 3.76 -8.01
CA LEU A 15 5.83 2.78 -6.97
C LEU A 15 5.66 3.38 -5.57
N VAL A 16 6.23 4.57 -5.32
CA VAL A 16 6.10 5.26 -4.03
C VAL A 16 4.64 5.64 -3.76
N THR A 17 3.90 6.12 -4.76
CA THR A 17 2.46 6.38 -4.64
C THR A 17 1.70 5.12 -4.26
N MET A 18 1.92 4.01 -4.94
CA MET A 18 1.27 2.74 -4.61
C MET A 18 1.53 2.34 -3.15
N ILE A 19 2.79 2.39 -2.71
CA ILE A 19 3.18 2.03 -1.34
C ILE A 19 2.46 2.93 -0.34
N ASN A 20 2.47 4.25 -0.54
CA ASN A 20 1.83 5.21 0.38
C ASN A 20 0.31 5.04 0.44
N LEU A 21 -0.32 4.51 -0.61
CA LEU A 21 -1.76 4.29 -0.64
C LEU A 21 -2.21 2.91 -0.12
N ILE A 22 -1.28 2.06 0.33
CA ILE A 22 -1.63 0.81 1.02
C ILE A 22 -2.46 1.15 2.28
N PRO A 23 -3.59 0.45 2.53
CA PRO A 23 -4.52 0.80 3.62
C PRO A 23 -4.03 0.30 4.99
N VAL A 24 -2.85 0.74 5.44
CA VAL A 24 -2.17 0.28 6.67
C VAL A 24 -1.55 1.43 7.46
N GLY A 25 -1.80 1.44 8.78
CA GLY A 25 -1.01 2.20 9.75
C GLY A 25 -0.89 3.69 9.45
N GLN A 26 0.36 4.17 9.39
CA GLN A 26 0.75 5.58 9.19
C GLN A 26 0.76 6.01 7.71
N LEU A 27 0.55 5.09 6.77
CA LEU A 27 0.55 5.41 5.35
C LEU A 27 -0.66 6.30 5.01
N ASP A 28 -0.57 7.09 3.93
CA ASP A 28 -1.67 7.95 3.48
C ASP A 28 -2.95 7.14 3.21
N GLY A 29 -2.80 5.91 2.67
CA GLY A 29 -3.90 4.96 2.51
C GLY A 29 -4.50 4.49 3.82
N GLY A 30 -3.71 4.39 4.89
CA GLY A 30 -4.17 4.10 6.25
C GLY A 30 -5.04 5.24 6.81
N HIS A 31 -4.60 6.48 6.64
CA HIS A 31 -5.36 7.69 7.01
C HIS A 31 -6.66 7.82 6.21
N ALA A 32 -6.60 7.63 4.90
CA ALA A 32 -7.78 7.64 4.03
C ALA A 32 -8.77 6.54 4.44
N SER A 33 -8.27 5.33 4.70
CA SER A 33 -9.10 4.21 5.19
C SER A 33 -9.73 4.52 6.54
N TYR A 34 -8.98 5.14 7.45
CA TYR A 34 -9.49 5.55 8.76
C TYR A 34 -10.57 6.61 8.64
N ALA A 35 -10.37 7.63 7.79
CA ALA A 35 -11.39 8.64 7.55
C ALA A 35 -12.70 8.03 7.03
N LEU A 36 -12.64 7.02 6.16
CA LEU A 36 -13.83 6.38 5.60
C LEU A 36 -14.48 5.35 6.55
N LEU A 37 -13.68 4.58 7.30
CA LEU A 37 -14.13 3.38 8.01
C LEU A 37 -14.00 3.48 9.54
N GLY A 38 -13.44 4.59 10.05
CA GLY A 38 -13.06 4.78 11.45
C GLY A 38 -12.15 3.68 11.95
N ARG A 39 -12.39 3.23 13.19
CA ARG A 39 -11.65 2.13 13.84
C ARG A 39 -11.64 0.81 13.06
N ARG A 40 -12.55 0.59 12.09
CA ARG A 40 -12.50 -0.62 11.25
C ARG A 40 -11.29 -0.61 10.30
N ALA A 41 -10.70 0.54 10.01
CA ALA A 41 -9.47 0.65 9.22
C ALA A 41 -8.30 -0.08 9.86
N TRP A 42 -8.26 -0.23 11.19
CA TRP A 42 -7.23 -1.05 11.85
C TRP A 42 -7.34 -2.52 11.45
N ARG A 43 -8.56 -3.06 11.35
CA ARG A 43 -8.77 -4.43 10.84
C ARG A 43 -8.35 -4.53 9.38
N LEU A 44 -8.69 -3.54 8.56
CA LEU A 44 -8.25 -3.47 7.17
C LEU A 44 -6.72 -3.47 7.07
N GLY A 45 -6.03 -2.74 7.95
CA GLY A 45 -4.57 -2.72 8.01
C GLY A 45 -3.96 -4.09 8.32
N TYR A 46 -4.48 -4.81 9.32
CA TYR A 46 -4.02 -6.19 9.58
C TYR A 46 -4.32 -7.14 8.42
N LEU A 47 -5.47 -7.00 7.76
CA LEU A 47 -5.81 -7.79 6.57
C LEU A 47 -4.87 -7.49 5.40
N ALA A 48 -4.52 -6.22 5.18
CA ALA A 48 -3.57 -5.83 4.15
C ALA A 48 -2.16 -6.38 4.44
N ILE A 49 -1.68 -6.32 5.68
CA ILE A 49 -0.41 -6.97 6.06
C ILE A 49 -0.46 -8.48 5.82
N ALA A 50 -1.54 -9.15 6.23
CA ALA A 50 -1.71 -10.57 6.00
C ALA A 50 -1.72 -10.90 4.49
N ALA A 51 -2.38 -10.08 3.68
CA ALA A 51 -2.39 -10.22 2.22
C ALA A 51 -1.00 -10.02 1.62
N MET A 52 -0.22 -9.04 2.08
CA MET A 52 1.17 -8.83 1.64
C MET A 52 2.05 -10.02 1.99
N VAL A 53 1.93 -10.58 3.20
CA VAL A 53 2.70 -11.75 3.63
C VAL A 53 2.30 -12.99 2.81
N ALA A 54 1.01 -13.23 2.63
CA ALA A 54 0.52 -14.36 1.83
C ALA A 54 0.94 -14.26 0.36
N TRP A 55 0.79 -13.07 -0.24
CA TRP A 55 1.20 -12.80 -1.62
C TRP A 55 2.72 -12.91 -1.79
N GLY A 56 3.49 -12.33 -0.87
CA GLY A 56 4.94 -12.40 -0.87
C GLY A 56 5.47 -13.83 -0.73
N GLY A 57 4.90 -14.61 0.20
CA GLY A 57 5.24 -16.02 0.37
C GLY A 57 4.90 -16.85 -0.87
N TRP A 58 3.72 -16.65 -1.45
CA TRP A 58 3.30 -17.33 -2.67
C TRP A 58 4.23 -17.03 -3.85
N LEU A 59 4.62 -15.76 -4.04
CA LEU A 59 5.57 -15.36 -5.07
C LEU A 59 6.95 -16.00 -4.89
N LEU A 60 7.49 -16.03 -3.67
CA LEU A 60 8.78 -16.66 -3.40
C LEU A 60 8.74 -18.17 -3.64
N MET A 61 7.66 -18.85 -3.25
CA MET A 61 7.47 -20.27 -3.56
C MET A 61 7.43 -20.54 -5.07
N GLY A 62 6.92 -19.57 -5.85
CA GLY A 62 6.93 -19.60 -7.31
C GLY A 62 8.25 -19.15 -7.95
N GLY A 63 9.31 -18.90 -7.17
CA GLY A 63 10.61 -18.43 -7.67
C GLY A 63 10.63 -16.97 -8.12
N ASN A 64 9.62 -16.17 -7.74
CA ASN A 64 9.55 -14.75 -8.04
C ASN A 64 10.09 -13.91 -6.87
N GLU A 65 11.26 -13.31 -7.07
CA GLU A 65 11.98 -12.48 -6.10
C GLU A 65 11.18 -11.26 -5.61
N ALA A 66 10.18 -10.80 -6.39
CA ALA A 66 9.28 -9.74 -5.96
C ALA A 66 8.52 -10.09 -4.66
N GLY A 67 8.44 -11.38 -4.31
CA GLY A 67 7.89 -11.79 -3.03
C GLY A 67 8.67 -11.24 -1.82
N GLY A 68 10.00 -11.05 -1.96
CA GLY A 68 10.83 -10.42 -0.94
C GLY A 68 10.37 -8.99 -0.62
N PHE A 69 10.04 -8.20 -1.64
CA PHE A 69 9.50 -6.85 -1.47
C PHE A 69 8.25 -6.84 -0.59
N TRP A 70 7.29 -7.74 -0.87
CA TRP A 70 6.03 -7.81 -0.13
C TRP A 70 6.22 -8.31 1.31
N LEU A 71 7.12 -9.28 1.53
CA LEU A 71 7.44 -9.73 2.88
C LEU A 71 8.13 -8.63 3.70
N THR A 72 9.11 -7.93 3.11
CA THR A 72 9.79 -6.81 3.75
C THR A 72 8.79 -5.71 4.12
N TRP A 73 7.95 -5.28 3.17
CA TRP A 73 6.95 -4.25 3.46
C TRP A 73 5.88 -4.73 4.46
N GLY A 74 5.45 -5.99 4.40
CA GLY A 74 4.52 -6.56 5.39
C GLY A 74 5.12 -6.55 6.80
N PHE A 75 6.39 -6.91 6.93
CA PHE A 75 7.14 -6.86 8.19
C PHE A 75 7.34 -5.44 8.70
N LEU A 76 7.77 -4.50 7.85
CA LEU A 76 7.95 -3.10 8.23
C LEU A 76 6.62 -2.47 8.70
N ASN A 77 5.54 -2.73 7.98
CA ASN A 77 4.22 -2.25 8.36
C ASN A 77 3.72 -2.84 9.70
N LEU A 78 4.12 -4.06 10.02
CA LEU A 78 3.84 -4.66 11.32
C LEU A 78 4.58 -3.93 12.45
N LEU A 79 5.84 -3.53 12.21
CA LEU A 79 6.65 -2.76 13.17
C LEU A 79 6.14 -1.33 13.37
N LEU A 80 5.66 -0.67 12.31
CA LEU A 80 5.22 0.73 12.32
C LEU A 80 3.84 0.96 12.98
N ASN A 81 3.38 0.02 13.81
CA ASN A 81 2.10 0.01 14.50
C ASN A 81 0.89 0.27 13.57
N PRO A 82 0.20 -0.80 13.11
CA PRO A 82 -0.98 -0.69 12.25
C PRO A 82 -2.16 0.07 12.88
N ARG A 83 -2.13 0.31 14.20
CA ARG A 83 -3.15 1.05 14.94
C ARG A 83 -2.66 2.48 15.23
N HIS A 84 -2.58 3.32 14.19
CA HIS A 84 -2.37 4.76 14.39
C HIS A 84 -3.39 5.28 15.40
N PRO A 85 -2.99 6.11 16.40
CA PRO A 85 -3.91 6.71 17.36
C PRO A 85 -5.08 7.42 16.65
N PRO A 86 -6.30 7.32 17.20
CA PRO A 86 -7.47 7.94 16.61
C PRO A 86 -7.29 9.46 16.53
N PRO A 87 -7.82 10.13 15.49
CA PRO A 87 -7.93 11.59 15.44
C PRO A 87 -8.72 12.11 16.65
N LEU A 88 -8.43 13.35 17.06
CA LEU A 88 -9.10 14.01 18.18
C LEU A 88 -10.62 14.20 17.97
N ASP A 89 -11.07 14.22 16.72
CA ASP A 89 -12.48 14.26 16.34
C ASP A 89 -12.85 13.02 15.52
N ASP A 90 -13.36 12.01 16.22
CA ASP A 90 -13.80 10.71 15.68
C ASP A 90 -15.35 10.65 15.55
N ALA A 91 -16.04 11.76 15.83
CA ALA A 91 -17.50 11.84 15.93
C ALA A 91 -18.17 12.51 14.73
N THR A 92 -17.46 13.40 14.03
CA THR A 92 -17.98 14.12 12.87
C THR A 92 -18.14 13.19 11.65
N ARG A 93 -19.35 13.15 11.07
CA ARG A 93 -19.62 12.39 9.84
C ARG A 93 -18.88 13.02 8.66
N LEU A 94 -18.29 12.18 7.79
CA LEU A 94 -17.67 12.66 6.56
C LEU A 94 -18.72 13.28 5.64
N ASP A 95 -18.42 14.47 5.12
CA ASP A 95 -19.13 15.06 3.99
C ASP A 95 -18.89 14.24 2.71
N TRP A 96 -19.85 14.27 1.78
CA TRP A 96 -19.82 13.52 0.52
C TRP A 96 -18.58 13.82 -0.32
N SER A 97 -18.09 15.06 -0.27
CA SER A 97 -16.85 15.48 -0.92
C SER A 97 -15.64 14.66 -0.45
N ARG A 98 -15.58 14.33 0.84
CA ARG A 98 -14.48 13.56 1.44
C ARG A 98 -14.59 12.07 1.10
N VAL A 99 -15.80 11.55 0.98
CA VAL A 99 -16.04 10.18 0.49
C VAL A 99 -15.58 10.05 -0.96
N ALA A 100 -15.92 11.02 -1.82
CA ALA A 100 -15.47 11.04 -3.21
C ALA A 100 -13.93 11.08 -3.31
N LEU A 101 -13.27 11.90 -2.48
CA LEU A 101 -11.81 11.93 -2.42
C LEU A 101 -11.22 10.59 -1.96
N GLY A 102 -11.83 9.94 -0.96
CA GLY A 102 -11.41 8.61 -0.51
C GLY A 102 -11.53 7.54 -1.60
N LEU A 103 -12.60 7.59 -2.41
CA LEU A 103 -12.78 6.71 -3.56
C LEU A 103 -11.78 7.01 -4.68
N LEU A 104 -11.46 8.28 -4.93
CA LEU A 104 -10.42 8.68 -5.87
C LEU A 104 -9.05 8.13 -5.45
N VAL A 105 -8.71 8.23 -4.17
CA VAL A 105 -7.47 7.65 -3.61
C VAL A 105 -7.44 6.14 -3.82
N LEU A 106 -8.55 5.44 -3.54
CA LEU A 106 -8.65 4.01 -3.80
C LEU A 106 -8.46 3.67 -5.29
N MET A 107 -9.04 4.46 -6.20
CA MET A 107 -8.85 4.28 -7.63
C MET A 107 -7.39 4.47 -8.04
N ILE A 108 -6.71 5.50 -7.53
CA ILE A 108 -5.28 5.72 -7.79
C ILE A 108 -4.45 4.55 -7.29
N PHE A 109 -4.75 4.04 -6.09
CA PHE A 109 -4.07 2.84 -5.56
C PHE A 109 -4.22 1.65 -6.52
N ILE A 110 -5.43 1.37 -6.99
CA ILE A 110 -5.69 0.26 -7.93
C ILE A 110 -4.92 0.47 -9.24
N LEU A 111 -4.94 1.68 -9.80
CA LEU A 111 -4.25 1.99 -11.06
C LEU A 111 -2.73 1.93 -10.95
N THR A 112 -2.19 2.22 -9.77
CA THR A 112 -0.75 2.20 -9.50
C THR A 112 -0.26 0.88 -8.91
N PHE A 113 -1.17 -0.07 -8.63
CA PHE A 113 -0.82 -1.34 -7.98
C PHE A 113 0.07 -2.21 -8.86
N MET A 114 1.27 -2.50 -8.37
CA MET A 114 2.30 -3.32 -9.00
C MET A 114 2.48 -4.61 -8.21
N PRO A 115 1.87 -5.74 -8.62
CA PRO A 115 1.96 -7.00 -7.87
C PRO A 115 3.38 -7.59 -7.80
N ALA A 116 4.28 -7.19 -8.71
CA ALA A 116 5.68 -7.60 -8.71
C ALA A 116 6.58 -6.42 -9.15
N PRO A 117 6.85 -5.45 -8.27
CA PRO A 117 7.45 -4.17 -8.66
C PRO A 117 8.94 -4.28 -8.99
N LEU A 118 9.67 -5.17 -8.31
CA LEU A 118 11.10 -5.38 -8.51
C LEU A 118 11.34 -6.82 -8.93
N ARG A 119 12.03 -7.01 -10.07
CA ARG A 119 12.47 -8.31 -10.54
C ARG A 119 13.90 -8.17 -11.00
N GLU A 120 14.82 -8.98 -10.47
CA GLU A 120 16.16 -9.05 -11.06
C GLU A 120 16.07 -9.86 -12.36
N ILE A 121 16.52 -9.25 -13.45
CA ILE A 121 16.69 -9.96 -14.71
C ILE A 121 18.12 -10.47 -14.69
N ARG A 122 18.29 -11.75 -14.31
CA ARG A 122 19.59 -12.42 -14.41
C ARG A 122 19.93 -12.59 -15.89
N MET A 123 20.79 -11.73 -16.42
CA MET A 123 21.36 -11.93 -17.74
C MET A 123 22.40 -13.06 -17.62
N GLN A 124 22.09 -14.21 -18.22
CA GLN A 124 23.07 -15.28 -18.46
C GLN A 124 23.93 -14.92 -19.67
#